data_AF-B0LYG2-F1
#
_entry.id   AF-B0LYG2-F1
#
_cell.length_a   1.000
_cell.length_b   1.000
_cell.length_c   1.000
_cell.angle_alpha   90.00
_cell.angle_beta   90.00
_cell.angle_gamma   90.00
#
_symmetry.space_group_name_H-M   'P 1'
#
loop_
_entity.id
_entity.type
_entity.pdbx_description
1 polymer ?
#
loop_
_entity_poly.entity_id
_entity_poly.type
_entity_poly.pdbx_seq_one_letter_code
_entity_poly.pdbx_strand_id
1 'polypeptide(L)'
;LGLALVLTLVGAPTKAQGPVCGAGLPDKFSRLNFPEGFIWGTATAAFQVEGAVNEGCRGPSMWDTFTKKFPHRCENHNADVAVDFYHRYKEDIQLMKDLNTDAFR
;
A
#
# COMPACT_ATOMS: atom_id res chain seq x y z
N LEU A 1 -46.63 23.37 -16.23
CA LEU A 1 -45.18 23.56 -16.44
C LEU A 1 -44.44 23.02 -15.22
N GLY A 2 -43.94 21.79 -15.31
CA GLY A 2 -43.21 21.14 -14.22
C GLY A 2 -42.62 19.83 -14.74
N LEU A 3 -41.40 19.91 -15.27
CA LEU A 3 -40.68 18.81 -15.92
C LEU A 3 -40.42 17.68 -14.91
N ALA A 4 -40.93 16.48 -15.19
CA ALA A 4 -40.52 15.26 -14.49
C ALA A 4 -39.24 14.72 -15.13
N LEU A 5 -38.14 14.68 -14.36
CA LEU A 5 -36.87 14.09 -14.77
C LEU A 5 -36.98 12.56 -14.64
N VAL A 6 -37.14 11.86 -15.76
CA VAL A 6 -37.11 10.39 -15.82
C VAL A 6 -35.66 9.96 -15.98
N LEU A 7 -35.07 9.42 -14.92
CA LEU A 7 -33.73 8.85 -14.92
C LEU A 7 -33.79 7.42 -15.49
N THR A 8 -33.54 7.25 -16.79
CA THR A 8 -33.41 5.91 -17.38
C THR A 8 -32.06 5.32 -17.02
N LEU A 9 -32.03 4.41 -16.05
CA LEU A 9 -30.90 3.52 -15.81
C LEU A 9 -30.79 2.55 -17.00
N VAL A 10 -29.92 2.86 -17.96
CA VAL A 10 -29.47 1.88 -18.96
C VAL A 10 -28.52 0.94 -18.24
N GLY A 11 -29.01 -0.22 -17.83
CA GLY A 11 -28.18 -1.31 -17.34
C GLY A 11 -27.32 -1.84 -18.49
N ALA A 12 -26.03 -1.55 -18.48
CA ALA A 12 -25.10 -2.18 -19.42
C ALA A 12 -25.06 -3.69 -19.15
N PRO A 13 -25.26 -4.56 -20.16
CA PRO A 13 -25.24 -6.02 -19.98
C PRO A 13 -23.80 -6.56 -19.90
N THR A 14 -22.82 -5.73 -19.56
CA THR A 14 -21.42 -6.15 -19.42
C THR A 14 -21.29 -7.06 -18.23
N LYS A 15 -21.42 -8.37 -18.47
CA LYS A 15 -20.85 -9.40 -17.60
C LYS A 15 -19.34 -9.20 -17.61
N ALA A 16 -18.74 -9.07 -16.44
CA ALA A 16 -17.29 -9.22 -16.31
C ALA A 16 -16.91 -10.58 -16.91
N GLN A 17 -16.03 -10.59 -17.93
CA GLN A 17 -15.36 -11.83 -18.28
C GLN A 17 -14.68 -12.36 -17.02
N GLY A 18 -14.84 -13.65 -16.74
CA GLY A 18 -14.15 -14.32 -15.65
C GLY A 18 -12.63 -14.12 -15.75
N PRO A 19 -11.86 -14.50 -14.71
CA PRO A 19 -10.41 -14.33 -14.73
C PRO A 19 -9.81 -14.86 -16.04
N VAL A 20 -9.07 -14.02 -16.74
CA VAL A 20 -8.41 -14.33 -18.04
C VAL A 20 -7.30 -15.37 -17.87
N CYS A 21 -7.02 -15.79 -16.64
CA CYS A 21 -6.06 -16.83 -16.32
C CYS A 21 -6.49 -18.15 -16.97
N GLY A 22 -5.83 -18.51 -18.06
CA GLY A 22 -6.01 -19.81 -18.72
C GLY A 22 -5.74 -20.97 -17.76
N ALA A 23 -6.38 -22.11 -18.02
CA ALA A 23 -6.33 -23.33 -17.21
C ALA A 23 -4.97 -24.08 -17.26
N GLY A 24 -3.85 -23.35 -17.22
CA GLY A 24 -2.49 -23.90 -17.31
C GLY A 24 -1.47 -23.11 -16.51
N LEU A 25 -1.89 -22.35 -15.50
CA LEU A 25 -0.95 -21.73 -14.58
C LEU A 25 -0.24 -22.83 -13.77
N PRO A 26 1.08 -22.74 -13.58
CA PRO A 26 1.79 -23.73 -12.80
C PRO A 26 1.37 -23.66 -11.33
N ASP A 27 1.35 -24.82 -10.65
CA ASP A 27 1.10 -24.89 -9.21
C ASP A 27 2.17 -24.16 -8.38
N LYS A 28 3.30 -23.83 -9.01
CA LYS A 28 4.42 -23.08 -8.41
C LYS A 28 4.93 -22.02 -9.39
N PHE A 29 5.03 -20.79 -8.90
CA PHE A 29 5.69 -19.69 -9.61
C PHE A 29 7.14 -19.54 -9.17
N SER A 30 7.98 -19.14 -10.11
CA SER A 30 9.39 -18.81 -9.91
C SER A 30 9.75 -17.57 -10.73
N ARG A 31 10.91 -16.99 -10.48
CA ARG A 31 11.42 -15.86 -11.29
C ARG A 31 11.54 -16.20 -12.79
N LEU A 32 11.72 -17.48 -13.15
CA LEU A 32 11.81 -17.93 -14.55
C LEU A 32 10.48 -17.80 -15.31
N ASN A 33 9.35 -17.62 -14.61
CA ASN A 33 8.06 -17.42 -15.24
C ASN A 33 7.83 -15.97 -15.71
N PHE A 34 8.79 -15.08 -15.49
CA PHE A 34 8.70 -13.66 -15.82
C PHE A 34 9.79 -13.28 -16.83
N PRO A 35 9.58 -12.24 -17.65
CA PRO A 35 10.60 -11.77 -18.59
C PRO A 35 11.91 -11.43 -17.89
N GLU A 36 13.02 -11.59 -18.62
CA GLU A 36 14.32 -11.11 -18.15
C GLU A 36 14.25 -9.62 -17.84
N GLY A 37 14.83 -9.22 -16.71
CA GLY A 37 14.80 -7.83 -16.23
C GLY A 37 13.50 -7.42 -15.52
N PHE A 38 12.58 -8.35 -15.23
CA PHE A 38 11.41 -8.04 -14.40
C PHE A 38 11.84 -7.60 -12.99
N ILE A 39 11.33 -6.45 -12.53
CA ILE A 39 11.69 -5.84 -11.25
C ILE A 39 10.76 -6.35 -10.15
N TRP A 40 11.32 -7.00 -9.13
CA TRP A 40 10.63 -7.36 -7.91
C TRP A 40 10.98 -6.39 -6.79
N GLY A 41 10.00 -5.90 -6.07
CA GLY A 41 10.28 -4.97 -4.98
C GLY A 41 9.29 -5.05 -3.84
N THR A 42 9.68 -4.40 -2.75
CA THR A 42 8.83 -4.16 -1.57
C THR A 42 8.44 -2.68 -1.53
N ALA A 43 7.39 -2.37 -0.79
CA ALA A 43 6.90 -1.00 -0.66
C ALA A 43 6.47 -0.69 0.77
N THR A 44 6.67 0.55 1.19
CA THR A 44 6.27 1.09 2.49
C THR A 44 5.65 2.48 2.34
N ALA A 45 5.18 3.07 3.45
CA ALA A 45 4.74 4.46 3.49
C ALA A 45 5.20 5.12 4.78
N ALA A 46 5.68 6.36 4.69
CA ALA A 46 6.34 7.10 5.77
C ALA A 46 5.65 6.98 7.14
N PHE A 47 4.37 7.39 7.24
CA PHE A 47 3.64 7.35 8.53
C PHE A 47 3.46 5.94 9.08
N GLN A 48 3.50 4.90 8.25
CA GLN A 48 3.35 3.51 8.71
C GLN A 48 4.64 2.94 9.29
N VAL A 49 5.81 3.46 8.90
CA VAL A 49 7.10 2.81 9.23
C VAL A 49 8.11 3.71 9.95
N GLU A 50 8.12 5.02 9.69
CA GLU A 50 9.22 5.91 10.12
C GLU A 50 9.31 6.10 11.63
N GLY A 51 8.21 6.49 12.29
CA GLY A 51 8.26 6.94 13.67
C GLY A 51 8.81 8.37 13.80
N ALA A 52 9.50 8.65 14.90
CA ALA A 52 10.26 9.88 15.14
C ALA A 52 9.47 11.18 14.87
N VAL A 53 8.18 11.19 15.22
CA VAL A 53 7.24 12.22 14.77
C VAL A 53 7.54 13.65 15.23
N ASN A 54 8.35 13.79 16.29
CA ASN A 54 8.79 15.07 16.87
C ASN A 54 10.28 15.32 16.70
N GLU A 55 10.98 14.55 15.86
CA GLU A 55 12.41 14.69 15.64
C GLU A 55 12.74 15.45 14.36
N GLY A 56 13.96 15.97 14.30
CA GLY A 56 14.44 16.75 13.18
C GLY A 56 13.59 18.00 12.93
N CYS A 57 13.27 18.26 11.67
CA CYS A 57 12.45 19.40 11.24
C CYS A 57 11.06 18.95 10.75
N ARG A 58 10.56 17.81 11.23
CA ARG A 58 9.27 17.26 10.80
C ARG A 58 8.10 18.08 11.37
N GLY A 59 7.22 18.55 10.48
CA GLY A 59 5.92 19.11 10.87
C GLY A 59 4.86 18.03 11.09
N PRO A 60 3.80 18.31 11.88
CA PRO A 60 2.72 17.36 12.09
C PRO A 60 1.94 17.12 10.78
N SER A 61 1.63 15.86 10.51
CA SER A 61 0.75 15.46 9.43
C SER A 61 -0.72 15.40 9.89
N MET A 62 -1.62 15.30 8.91
CA MET A 62 -3.04 15.02 9.19
C MET A 62 -3.23 13.71 9.95
N TRP A 63 -2.39 12.71 9.72
CA TRP A 63 -2.48 11.41 10.41
C TRP A 63 -2.03 11.48 11.87
N ASP A 64 -1.02 12.30 12.20
CA ASP A 64 -0.66 12.57 13.60
C ASP A 64 -1.86 13.16 14.35
N THR A 65 -2.53 14.14 13.74
CA THR A 65 -3.71 14.78 14.33
C THR A 65 -4.88 13.80 14.44
N PHE A 66 -5.15 13.04 13.38
CA PHE A 66 -6.28 12.11 13.34
C PHE A 66 -6.15 11.01 14.39
N THR A 67 -4.99 10.35 14.47
CA THR A 67 -4.75 9.25 15.42
C THR A 67 -4.80 9.73 16.87
N LYS A 68 -4.30 10.94 17.16
CA LYS A 68 -4.37 11.54 18.52
C LYS A 68 -5.78 12.03 18.87
N LYS A 69 -6.53 12.57 17.90
CA LYS A 69 -7.88 13.10 18.12
C LYS A 69 -8.95 12.01 18.20
N PHE A 70 -8.77 10.90 17.47
CA PHE A 70 -9.73 9.80 17.38
C PHE A 70 -9.06 8.44 17.63
N PRO A 71 -8.44 8.22 18.80
CA PRO A 71 -7.62 7.03 19.05
C PRO A 71 -8.42 5.72 18.91
N HIS A 72 -9.69 5.70 19.31
CA HIS A 72 -10.58 4.55 19.15
C HIS A 72 -10.82 4.11 17.69
N ARG A 73 -10.56 4.98 16.69
CA ARG A 73 -10.66 4.62 15.26
C ARG A 73 -9.44 3.88 14.74
N CYS A 74 -8.36 3.85 15.51
CA CYS A 74 -7.10 3.21 15.19
C CYS A 74 -6.66 2.26 16.32
N GLU A 75 -7.60 1.69 17.08
CA GLU A 75 -7.30 0.78 18.21
C GLU A 75 -6.38 1.39 19.29
N ASN A 76 -6.40 2.71 19.42
CA ASN A 76 -5.48 3.51 20.24
C ASN A 76 -4.01 3.45 19.79
N HIS A 77 -3.74 2.98 18.58
CA HIS A 77 -2.43 3.04 17.95
C HIS A 77 -2.18 4.39 17.27
N ASN A 78 -0.91 4.76 17.19
CA ASN A 78 -0.40 5.92 16.46
C ASN A 78 0.99 5.57 15.88
N ALA A 79 1.60 6.52 15.18
CA ALA A 79 2.91 6.34 14.55
C ALA A 79 4.04 7.07 15.28
N ASP A 80 3.91 7.35 16.59
CA ASP A 80 4.95 8.06 17.33
C ASP A 80 6.31 7.30 17.24
N VAL A 81 6.27 5.97 17.20
CA VAL A 81 7.44 5.08 17.02
C VAL A 81 7.36 4.20 15.76
N ALA A 82 6.19 3.66 15.41
CA ALA A 82 6.01 2.72 14.31
C ALA A 82 6.99 1.50 14.39
N VAL A 83 7.70 1.15 13.31
CA VAL A 83 8.79 0.15 13.33
C VAL A 83 10.18 0.79 13.42
N ASP A 84 10.20 2.09 13.72
CA ASP A 84 11.41 2.89 13.91
C ASP A 84 12.33 2.95 12.69
N PHE A 85 11.74 2.94 11.48
CA PHE A 85 12.49 2.98 10.23
C PHE A 85 13.35 4.25 10.11
N TYR A 86 12.93 5.38 10.71
CA TYR A 86 13.72 6.61 10.70
C TYR A 86 15.14 6.42 11.26
N HIS A 87 15.26 5.64 12.34
CA HIS A 87 16.56 5.32 12.95
C HIS A 87 17.21 4.08 12.35
N ARG A 88 16.40 3.10 11.92
CA ARG A 88 16.83 1.75 11.53
C ARG A 88 16.83 1.50 10.01
N TYR A 89 16.70 2.54 9.20
CA TYR A 89 16.58 2.37 7.74
C TYR A 89 17.75 1.60 7.13
N LYS A 90 18.96 1.69 7.70
CA LYS A 90 20.14 0.98 7.16
C LYS A 90 19.97 -0.52 7.29
N GLU A 91 19.50 -0.98 8.43
CA GLU A 91 19.20 -2.38 8.71
C GLU A 91 18.05 -2.87 7.83
N ASP A 92 17.00 -2.07 7.68
CA ASP A 92 15.83 -2.44 6.89
C ASP A 92 16.16 -2.49 5.38
N ILE A 93 16.99 -1.57 4.85
CA ILE A 93 17.50 -1.62 3.47
C ILE A 93 18.39 -2.85 3.26
N GLN A 94 19.23 -3.21 4.24
CA GLN A 94 20.03 -4.42 4.17
C GLN A 94 19.14 -5.68 4.10
N LEU A 95 18.07 -5.73 4.89
CA LEU A 95 17.11 -6.84 4.84
C LEU A 95 16.47 -6.97 3.45
N MET A 96 16.10 -5.86 2.81
CA MET A 96 15.56 -5.89 1.44
C MET A 96 16.58 -6.42 0.43
N LYS A 97 17.86 -6.13 0.63
CA LYS A 97 18.95 -6.68 -0.18
C LYS A 97 19.08 -8.20 0.02
N ASP A 98 19.00 -8.66 1.26
CA ASP A 98 19.11 -10.09 1.61
C ASP A 98 17.91 -10.90 1.09
N LEU A 99 16.73 -10.28 1.00
CA LEU A 99 15.54 -10.84 0.35
C LEU A 99 15.65 -10.92 -1.18
N ASN A 100 16.78 -10.49 -1.76
CA ASN A 100 17.04 -10.48 -3.20
C ASN A 100 16.02 -9.64 -3.99
N THR A 101 15.57 -8.52 -3.41
CA THR A 101 14.69 -7.55 -4.11
C THR A 101 15.49 -6.64 -5.03
N ASP A 102 14.84 -6.21 -6.11
CA ASP A 102 15.38 -5.34 -7.16
C ASP A 102 15.01 -3.87 -6.91
N ALA A 103 13.93 -3.60 -6.17
CA ALA A 103 13.45 -2.26 -5.84
C ALA A 103 12.85 -2.16 -4.43
N PHE A 104 12.91 -0.96 -3.86
CA PHE A 104 12.24 -0.57 -2.62
C PHE A 104 11.50 0.75 -2.86
N ARG A 105 10.20 0.79 -2.54
CA ARG A 105 9.34 1.95 -2.72
C ARG A 105 8.85 2.53 -1.39
#